data_AF-A0A2R7QLT0-F1
#
_entry.id   AF-A0A2R7QLT0-F1
#
_cell.length_a   1.000
_cell.length_b   1.000
_cell.length_c   1.000
_cell.angle_alpha   90.00
_cell.angle_beta   90.00
_cell.angle_gamma   90.00
#
_symmetry.space_group_name_H-M   'P 1'
#
loop_
_entity.id
_entity.type
_entity.pdbx_description
1 polymer ?
#
loop_
_entity_poly.entity_id
_entity_poly.type
_entity_poly.pdbx_seq_one_letter_code
_entity_poly.pdbx_strand_id
1 'polypeptide(L)'
;IAVAAFAEVWHPPGIERVSVAPFTLLGLVLSIFLSFRNNACFERWWEGRKLWGQLVYESRSLARLCSALLADDAPRRDRICRLGIGFAHALAAKLRGRDAALAALPWVAEDDHARFGARLNAPDQLL
;
A
#
# COMPACT_ATOMS: atom_id res chain seq x y z
N ILE A 1 2.29 -13.03 -35.88
CA ILE A 1 2.16 -14.23 -36.75
C ILE A 1 0.75 -14.31 -37.36
N ALA A 2 -0.34 -14.32 -36.56
CA ALA A 2 -1.70 -14.37 -37.09
C ALA A 2 -2.08 -13.22 -38.06
N VAL A 3 -1.65 -11.98 -37.77
CA VAL A 3 -1.92 -10.81 -38.64
C VAL A 3 -1.18 -10.89 -39.98
N ALA A 4 0.05 -11.41 -39.98
CA ALA A 4 0.85 -11.56 -41.20
C ALA A 4 0.26 -12.67 -42.10
N ALA A 5 -0.11 -13.81 -41.52
CA ALA A 5 -0.76 -14.91 -42.24
C ALA A 5 -2.15 -14.53 -42.79
N PHE A 6 -2.91 -13.70 -42.07
CA PHE A 6 -4.21 -13.20 -42.53
C PHE A 6 -4.07 -12.24 -43.72
N ALA A 7 -3.05 -11.37 -43.73
CA ALA A 7 -2.78 -10.46 -44.84
C ALA A 7 -2.36 -11.21 -46.12
N GLU A 8 -1.64 -12.33 -45.98
CA GLU A 8 -1.14 -13.17 -47.07
C GLU A 8 -2.24 -14.04 -47.70
N VAL A 9 -3.22 -14.51 -46.92
CA VAL A 9 -4.32 -15.36 -47.42
C VAL A 9 -5.47 -14.54 -48.04
N TRP A 10 -5.71 -13.32 -47.55
CA TRP A 10 -6.91 -12.56 -47.91
C TRP A 10 -6.66 -11.35 -48.81
N HIS A 11 -5.39 -10.94 -49.02
CA HIS A 11 -4.97 -9.81 -49.87
C HIS A 11 -6.01 -8.67 -50.00
N PRO A 12 -6.43 -8.04 -48.88
CA PRO A 12 -7.43 -6.99 -48.94
C PRO A 12 -6.90 -5.83 -49.79
N PRO A 13 -7.68 -5.33 -50.77
CA PRO A 13 -7.23 -4.26 -51.64
C PRO A 13 -6.91 -3.00 -50.81
N GLY A 14 -5.68 -2.49 -50.93
CA GLY A 14 -5.22 -1.27 -50.25
C GLY A 14 -4.22 -1.47 -49.10
N ILE A 15 -3.98 -2.70 -48.64
CA ILE A 15 -2.97 -2.98 -47.58
C ILE A 15 -1.55 -2.58 -48.00
N GLU A 16 -1.22 -2.70 -49.29
CA GLU A 16 0.09 -2.34 -49.85
C GLU A 16 0.42 -0.85 -49.71
N ARG A 17 -0.60 0.00 -49.47
CA ARG A 17 -0.43 1.45 -49.28
C ARG A 17 -0.23 1.83 -47.81
N VAL A 18 -0.38 0.89 -46.88
CA VAL A 18 -0.25 1.13 -45.44
C VAL A 18 1.22 0.95 -45.05
N SER A 19 1.92 2.05 -44.80
CA SER A 19 3.30 2.02 -44.32
C SER A 19 3.38 1.56 -42.85
N VAL A 20 4.40 0.78 -42.52
CA VAL A 20 4.71 0.34 -41.14
C VAL A 20 5.28 1.48 -40.30
N ALA A 21 5.87 2.51 -40.93
CA ALA A 21 6.54 3.62 -40.26
C ALA A 21 5.71 4.33 -39.16
N PRO A 22 4.43 4.72 -39.37
CA PRO A 22 3.61 5.33 -38.31
C PRO A 22 3.38 4.38 -37.12
N PHE A 23 3.25 3.07 -37.35
CA PHE A 23 3.07 2.09 -36.27
C PHE A 23 4.35 1.90 -35.45
N THR A 24 5.52 1.90 -36.11
CA THR A 24 6.82 1.84 -35.43
C THR A 24 7.04 3.09 -34.57
N LEU A 25 6.73 4.28 -35.09
CA LEU A 25 6.84 5.52 -34.33
C LEU A 25 5.89 5.52 -33.12
N LEU A 26 4.63 5.12 -33.32
CA LEU A 26 3.66 4.98 -32.23
C LEU A 26 4.14 3.96 -31.18
N GLY A 27 4.66 2.81 -31.61
CA GLY A 27 5.21 1.78 -30.73
C GLY A 27 6.39 2.28 -29.90
N LEU A 28 7.30 3.04 -30.51
CA LEU A 28 8.44 3.66 -29.81
C LEU A 28 7.97 4.65 -28.75
N VAL A 29 7.06 5.56 -29.11
CA VAL A 29 6.51 6.57 -28.20
C VAL A 29 5.77 5.90 -27.03
N LEU A 30 4.95 4.88 -27.29
CA LEU A 30 4.26 4.11 -26.25
C LEU A 30 5.23 3.38 -25.32
N SER A 31 6.30 2.78 -25.86
CA SER A 31 7.32 2.08 -25.05
C SER A 31 8.02 3.03 -24.07
N ILE A 32 8.37 4.23 -24.53
CA ILE A 32 8.98 5.27 -23.71
C ILE A 32 8.02 5.70 -22.59
N PHE A 33 6.76 6.02 -22.93
CA PHE A 33 5.77 6.41 -21.92
C PHE A 33 5.47 5.30 -20.92
N LEU A 34 5.40 4.05 -21.37
CA LEU A 34 5.20 2.92 -20.49
C LEU A 34 6.37 2.73 -19.51
N SER A 35 7.60 2.96 -19.97
CA SER A 35 8.79 2.89 -19.11
C SER A 35 8.74 3.93 -17.98
N PHE A 36 8.39 5.17 -18.30
CA PHE A 36 8.19 6.22 -17.28
C PHE A 36 7.04 5.89 -16.32
N ARG A 37 5.91 5.40 -16.84
CA ARG A 37 4.76 4.99 -16.02
C ARG A 37 5.12 3.85 -15.07
N ASN A 38 5.81 2.83 -15.56
CA ASN A 38 6.23 1.69 -14.76
C ASN A 38 7.18 2.11 -13.64
N ASN A 39 8.14 2.99 -13.92
CA ASN A 39 9.04 3.51 -12.90
C ASN A 39 8.27 4.25 -11.80
N ALA A 40 7.32 5.13 -12.15
CA ALA A 40 6.52 5.85 -11.17
C ALA A 40 5.63 4.91 -10.32
N CYS A 41 4.98 3.92 -10.95
CA CYS A 41 4.20 2.91 -10.23
C CYS A 41 5.07 2.06 -9.29
N PHE A 42 6.27 1.67 -9.74
CA PHE A 42 7.22 0.92 -8.94
C PHE A 42 7.69 1.70 -7.72
N GLU A 43 8.08 2.97 -7.89
CA GLU A 43 8.51 3.82 -6.78
C GLU A 43 7.38 3.99 -5.74
N ARG A 44 6.13 4.21 -6.17
CA ARG A 44 4.99 4.32 -5.26
C ARG A 44 4.72 3.02 -4.49
N TRP A 45 4.81 1.88 -5.16
CA TRP A 45 4.69 0.57 -4.49
C TRP A 45 5.82 0.35 -3.49
N TRP A 46 7.04 0.69 -3.88
CA TRP A 46 8.23 0.54 -3.05
C TRP A 46 8.21 1.48 -1.83
N GLU A 47 7.77 2.73 -2.00
CA GLU A 47 7.52 3.68 -0.92
C GLU A 47 6.56 3.11 0.13
N GLY A 48 5.42 2.55 -0.31
CA GLY A 48 4.49 1.88 0.60
C GLY A 48 5.16 0.76 1.39
N ARG A 49 5.97 -0.09 0.75
CA ARG A 49 6.72 -1.15 1.44
C ARG A 49 7.75 -0.61 2.43
N LYS A 50 8.47 0.47 2.08
CA LYS A 50 9.42 1.14 2.98
C LYS A 50 8.73 1.64 4.24
N LEU A 51 7.58 2.32 4.10
CA LEU A 51 6.81 2.85 5.23
C LEU A 51 6.30 1.73 6.17
N TRP A 52 5.78 0.63 5.61
CA TRP A 52 5.39 -0.53 6.42
C TRP A 52 6.60 -1.18 7.12
N GLY A 53 7.75 -1.26 6.45
CA GLY A 53 8.99 -1.74 7.05
C GLY A 53 9.46 -0.86 8.22
N GLN A 54 9.41 0.45 8.04
CA GLN A 54 9.72 1.42 9.10
C GLN A 54 8.77 1.29 10.29
N LEU A 55 7.45 1.16 10.05
CA LEU A 55 6.49 0.95 11.12
C LEU A 55 6.86 -0.27 11.98
N VAL A 56 7.17 -1.41 11.36
CA VAL A 56 7.58 -2.62 12.08
C VAL A 56 8.88 -2.40 12.87
N TYR A 57 9.85 -1.69 12.29
CA TYR A 57 11.10 -1.35 12.97
C TYR A 57 10.86 -0.51 14.22
N GLU A 58 10.07 0.56 14.09
CA GLU A 58 9.73 1.46 15.20
C GLU A 58 8.89 0.75 16.27
N SER A 59 7.92 -0.08 15.89
CA SER A 59 7.14 -0.87 16.86
C SER A 59 8.04 -1.77 17.71
N ARG A 60 9.06 -2.40 17.11
CA ARG A 60 10.03 -3.22 17.87
C ARG A 60 10.94 -2.35 18.75
N SER A 61 11.34 -1.18 18.27
CA SER A 61 12.13 -0.23 19.04
C SER A 61 11.37 0.25 20.27
N LEU A 62 10.12 0.66 20.09
CA LEU A 62 9.22 1.05 21.16
C LEU A 62 9.05 -0.07 22.19
N ALA A 63 8.79 -1.31 21.76
CA ALA A 63 8.63 -2.44 22.68
C ALA A 63 9.89 -2.71 23.53
N ARG A 64 11.10 -2.54 22.95
CA ARG A 64 12.36 -2.63 23.69
C ARG A 64 12.51 -1.50 24.69
N LEU A 65 12.21 -0.26 24.29
CA LEU A 65 12.25 0.91 25.18
C LEU A 65 11.27 0.76 26.34
N CYS A 66 10.04 0.31 26.08
CA CYS A 66 9.06 0.04 27.13
C CYS A 66 9.54 -1.07 28.07
N SER A 67 10.18 -2.13 27.55
CA SER A 67 10.76 -3.17 28.40
C SER A 67 11.87 -2.65 29.31
N ALA A 68 12.69 -1.71 28.84
CA ALA A 68 13.79 -1.13 29.62
C ALA A 68 13.32 -0.08 30.63
N LEU A 69 12.43 0.82 30.22
CA LEU A 69 12.01 1.99 31.01
C LEU A 69 10.82 1.69 31.94
N LEU A 70 10.00 0.67 31.62
CA LEU A 70 8.82 0.28 32.39
C LEU A 70 8.96 -1.16 32.90
N ALA A 71 10.19 -1.53 33.30
CA ALA A 71 10.47 -2.87 33.83
C ALA A 71 9.58 -3.22 35.02
N ASP A 72 9.37 -2.25 35.93
CA ASP A 72 8.59 -2.41 37.16
C ASP A 72 7.08 -2.12 36.99
N ASP A 73 6.66 -1.61 35.82
CA ASP A 73 5.26 -1.27 35.51
C ASP A 73 4.74 -2.10 34.33
N ALA A 74 4.60 -3.41 34.59
CA ALA A 74 4.13 -4.38 33.61
C ALA A 74 2.76 -4.03 32.99
N PRO A 75 1.75 -3.56 33.75
CA PRO A 75 0.45 -3.17 33.18
C PRO A 75 0.58 -2.03 32.17
N ARG A 76 1.37 -1.00 32.47
CA ARG A 76 1.55 0.13 31.56
C ARG A 76 2.36 -0.23 30.32
N ARG A 77 3.41 -1.03 30.48
CA ARG A 77 4.19 -1.58 29.36
C ARG A 77 3.28 -2.32 28.39
N ASP A 78 2.47 -3.23 28.91
CA ASP A 78 1.59 -4.06 28.12
C ASP A 78 0.50 -3.24 27.41
N ARG A 79 -0.08 -2.22 28.09
CA ARG A 79 -1.02 -1.29 27.47
C ARG A 79 -0.41 -0.55 26.27
N ILE A 80 0.81 -0.02 26.39
CA ILE A 80 1.47 0.70 25.28
C ILE A 80 1.74 -0.24 24.10
N CYS A 81 2.23 -1.45 24.37
CA CYS A 81 2.46 -2.44 23.32
C CYS A 81 1.16 -2.82 22.61
N ARG A 82 0.07 -3.03 23.35
CA ARG A 82 -1.26 -3.33 22.78
C ARG A 82 -1.78 -2.18 21.91
N LEU A 83 -1.65 -0.93 22.36
CA LEU A 83 -2.03 0.24 21.55
C LEU A 83 -1.23 0.32 20.24
N GLY A 84 0.07 0.02 20.27
CA GLY A 84 0.90 -0.05 19.06
C GLY A 84 0.45 -1.14 18.08
N ILE A 85 -0.01 -2.29 18.59
CA ILE A 85 -0.61 -3.35 17.75
C ILE A 85 -1.95 -2.86 17.16
N GLY A 86 -2.81 -2.28 18.00
CA GLY A 86 -4.07 -1.67 17.58
C GLY A 86 -3.86 -0.67 16.45
N PHE A 87 -2.83 0.18 16.55
CA PHE A 87 -2.50 1.18 15.54
C PHE A 87 -2.23 0.54 14.18
N ALA A 88 -1.40 -0.50 14.16
CA ALA A 88 -1.09 -1.22 12.93
C ALA A 88 -2.35 -1.83 12.29
N HIS A 89 -3.25 -2.41 13.10
CA HIS A 89 -4.52 -2.96 12.61
C HIS A 89 -5.47 -1.88 12.08
N ALA A 90 -5.62 -0.77 12.80
CA ALA A 90 -6.44 0.37 12.40
C ALA A 90 -5.96 0.98 11.08
N LEU A 91 -4.64 1.20 10.97
CA LEU A 91 -4.01 1.72 9.75
C LEU A 91 -4.23 0.77 8.56
N ALA A 92 -4.04 -0.53 8.79
CA ALA A 92 -4.22 -1.55 7.78
C ALA A 92 -5.68 -1.68 7.30
N ALA A 93 -6.65 -1.44 8.19
CA ALA A 93 -8.08 -1.38 7.85
C ALA A 93 -8.41 -0.11 7.07
N LYS A 94 -7.94 1.06 7.52
CA LYS A 94 -8.15 2.36 6.87
C LYS A 94 -7.64 2.36 5.43
N LEU A 95 -6.43 1.86 5.19
CA LEU A 95 -5.84 1.77 3.85
C LEU A 95 -6.56 0.79 2.91
N ARG A 96 -7.39 -0.10 3.46
CA ARG A 96 -8.23 -1.04 2.70
C ARG A 96 -9.70 -0.61 2.62
N GLY A 97 -10.04 0.60 3.07
CA GLY A 97 -11.42 1.08 3.10
C GLY A 97 -12.33 0.31 4.07
N ARG A 98 -11.77 -0.29 5.12
CA ARG A 98 -12.51 -0.97 6.19
C ARG A 98 -12.64 -0.07 7.42
N ASP A 99 -13.54 -0.42 8.32
CA ASP A 99 -13.68 0.29 9.60
C ASP A 99 -12.41 0.12 10.46
N ALA A 100 -11.72 1.24 10.67
CA ALA A 100 -10.47 1.29 11.41
C ALA A 100 -10.67 1.19 12.92
N ALA A 101 -11.78 1.72 13.45
CA ALA A 101 -12.08 1.65 14.86
C ALA A 101 -12.37 0.19 15.24
N LEU A 102 -13.22 -0.49 14.45
CA LEU A 102 -13.54 -1.90 14.64
C LEU A 102 -12.28 -2.79 14.64
N ALA A 103 -11.32 -2.49 13.74
CA ALA A 103 -10.07 -3.25 13.67
C ALA A 103 -9.14 -3.03 14.88
N ALA A 104 -9.26 -1.88 15.56
CA ALA A 104 -8.44 -1.53 16.73
C ALA A 104 -9.00 -2.09 18.05
N LEU A 105 -10.32 -2.25 18.16
CA LEU A 105 -11.03 -2.62 19.40
C LEU A 105 -10.42 -3.80 20.17
N PRO A 106 -9.96 -4.91 19.54
CA PRO A 106 -9.37 -6.03 20.28
C PRO A 106 -8.12 -5.68 21.09
N TRP A 107 -7.49 -4.55 20.77
CA TRP A 107 -6.21 -4.13 21.31
C TRP A 107 -6.31 -2.92 22.26
N VAL A 108 -7.53 -2.42 22.48
CA VAL A 108 -7.81 -1.27 23.33
C VAL A 108 -8.60 -1.76 24.56
N ALA A 109 -8.35 -1.17 25.73
CA ALA A 109 -9.13 -1.45 26.94
C ALA A 109 -10.59 -1.02 26.75
N GLU A 110 -11.54 -1.77 27.33
CA GLU A 110 -12.99 -1.50 27.19
C GLU A 110 -13.37 -0.07 27.57
N ASP A 111 -12.74 0.48 28.63
CA ASP A 111 -12.95 1.85 29.09
C ASP A 111 -12.59 2.92 28.03
N ASP A 112 -11.66 2.59 27.13
CA ASP A 112 -11.18 3.49 26.08
C ASP A 112 -11.97 3.31 24.76
N HIS A 113 -12.82 2.28 24.62
CA HIS A 113 -13.58 1.99 23.37
C HIS A 113 -14.48 3.14 22.95
N ALA A 114 -15.11 3.84 23.92
CA ALA A 114 -15.98 4.98 23.66
C ALA A 114 -15.24 6.18 23.02
N ARG A 115 -13.91 6.29 23.23
CA ARG A 115 -13.09 7.38 22.68
C ARG A 115 -12.72 7.17 21.20
N PHE A 116 -12.70 5.92 20.74
CA PHE A 116 -12.29 5.57 19.37
C PHE A 116 -13.40 5.74 18.31
N GLY A 117 -14.67 5.83 18.73
CA GLY A 117 -15.79 6.07 17.82
C GLY A 117 -16.00 7.53 17.37
N ALA A 118 -15.32 8.49 18.01
CA ALA A 118 -15.72 9.90 17.95
C ALA A 118 -14.88 10.82 17.00
N ARG A 119 -13.80 10.34 16.37
CA ARG A 119 -12.97 11.16 15.46
C ARG A 119 -12.69 10.49 14.12
N LEU A 120 -12.58 11.30 13.07
CA LEU A 120 -12.32 10.91 11.67
C LEU A 120 -11.00 10.13 11.44
N ASN A 121 -10.07 10.14 12.40
CA ASN A 121 -8.75 9.52 12.28
C ASN A 121 -8.44 8.55 13.43
N ALA A 122 -9.13 7.40 13.45
CA ALA A 122 -8.94 6.36 14.47
C ALA A 122 -7.47 5.91 14.72
N PRO A 123 -6.59 5.78 13.71
CA PRO A 123 -5.19 5.44 13.96
C PRO A 123 -4.44 6.50 14.78
N ASP A 124 -4.73 7.78 14.55
CA ASP A 124 -4.05 8.90 15.22
C ASP A 124 -4.44 9.00 16.71
N GLN A 125 -5.48 8.29 17.14
CA GLN A 125 -5.92 8.24 18.53
C GLN A 125 -5.19 7.17 19.36
N LEU A 126 -4.40 6.29 18.73
CA LEU A 126 -3.68 5.19 19.39
C LEU A 126 -2.25 5.56 19.80
N LEU A 127 -1.75 6.70 19.30
CA LEU A 127 -0.48 7.33 19.68
C LEU A 127 -0.71 8.39 20.77
#